data_AF-A0A6P8K280-F1
#
_entry.id   AF-A0A6P8K280-F1
#
_cell.length_a   1.000
_cell.length_b   1.000
_cell.length_c   1.000
_cell.angle_alpha   90.00
_cell.angle_beta   90.00
_cell.angle_gamma   90.00
#
_symmetry.space_group_name_H-M   'P 1'
#
loop_
_entity.id
_entity.type
_entity.pdbx_description
1 polymer ?
#
loop_
_entity_poly.entity_id
_entity_poly.type
_entity_poly.pdbx_seq_one_letter_code
_entity_poly.pdbx_strand_id
1 'polypeptide(L)'
;MSNLYTELKNEWSKHAPNLTHCSRLLDGFKLELVRSNFGTIQTASSSKQKDQLIKSREMLEIAVEHSITIKDYAAFERYMAQLNTYYYDYDKYLESSMHKCKFMGLNLLYMLATNRLADFHIELERLPTALLLHNNFIQPVLALENYYMEGRYNKILQAKKSMPSEIYSNFMDILVNTAREEIASCMEKSYLKMAPKLAAQRLGLRPGSKELFELATRRQWCLDEEGNYDYAGLHTKPMEKVPAKDIATHNLTYAQELEKIV
;
A
#
# COMPACT_ATOMS: atom_id res chain seq x y z
N MET A 1 -17.76 -25.93 11.21
CA MET A 1 -16.42 -25.48 11.67
C MET A 1 -15.27 -26.47 11.47
N SER A 2 -15.19 -27.65 12.11
CA SER A 2 -13.97 -28.49 12.04
C SER A 2 -13.66 -29.05 10.63
N ASN A 3 -14.67 -29.54 9.90
CA ASN A 3 -14.46 -30.17 8.59
C ASN A 3 -14.12 -29.15 7.49
N LEU A 4 -14.84 -28.01 7.43
CA LEU A 4 -14.51 -26.91 6.52
C LEU A 4 -13.10 -26.34 6.77
N TYR A 5 -12.68 -26.29 8.03
CA TYR A 5 -11.33 -25.84 8.39
C TYR A 5 -10.25 -26.83 7.97
N THR A 6 -10.45 -28.12 8.19
CA THR A 6 -9.50 -29.13 7.72
C THR A 6 -9.47 -29.22 6.20
N GLU A 7 -10.60 -29.06 5.53
CA GLU A 7 -10.67 -29.02 4.06
C GLU A 7 -9.95 -27.81 3.50
N LEU A 8 -10.18 -26.61 4.05
CA LEU A 8 -9.51 -25.39 3.59
C LEU A 8 -8.00 -25.43 3.86
N LYS A 9 -7.57 -26.00 4.99
CA LYS A 9 -6.15 -26.23 5.29
C LYS A 9 -5.52 -27.29 4.36
N ASN A 10 -6.26 -28.34 4.01
CA ASN A 10 -5.83 -29.38 3.09
C ASN A 10 -5.83 -28.92 1.62
N GLU A 11 -6.63 -27.92 1.28
CA GLU A 11 -6.60 -27.29 -0.05
C GLU A 11 -5.50 -26.26 -0.17
N TRP A 12 -5.23 -25.50 0.90
CA TRP A 12 -4.15 -24.53 0.92
C TRP A 12 -2.77 -25.19 1.01
N SER A 13 -2.67 -26.39 1.59
CA SER A 13 -1.44 -27.18 1.58
C SER A 13 -1.12 -27.82 0.22
N LYS A 14 -2.06 -27.78 -0.74
CA LYS A 14 -1.80 -28.21 -2.12
C LYS A 14 -1.07 -27.10 -2.87
N HIS A 15 -0.04 -27.49 -3.60
CA HIS A 15 0.87 -26.59 -4.34
C HIS A 15 0.20 -25.72 -5.42
N ALA A 16 -1.07 -25.99 -5.77
CA ALA A 16 -1.90 -25.17 -6.65
C ALA A 16 -3.33 -25.08 -6.07
N PRO A 17 -3.67 -24.05 -5.29
CA PRO A 17 -4.99 -23.90 -4.71
C PRO A 17 -6.02 -23.54 -5.79
N ASN A 18 -7.16 -24.25 -5.79
CA ASN A 18 -8.29 -23.91 -6.64
C ASN A 18 -8.97 -22.64 -6.11
N LEU A 19 -8.61 -21.49 -6.68
CA LEU A 19 -9.06 -20.17 -6.24
C LEU A 19 -10.60 -20.03 -6.17
N THR A 20 -11.32 -20.71 -7.05
CA THR A 20 -12.79 -20.70 -7.10
C THR A 20 -13.46 -21.62 -6.08
N HIS A 21 -12.75 -22.65 -5.61
CA HIS A 21 -13.24 -23.53 -4.57
C HIS A 21 -13.00 -22.91 -3.19
N CYS A 22 -11.82 -22.31 -2.99
CA CYS A 22 -11.52 -21.56 -1.77
C CYS A 22 -12.48 -20.38 -1.56
N SER A 23 -12.90 -19.67 -2.62
CA SER A 23 -13.88 -18.58 -2.47
C SER A 23 -15.24 -19.09 -1.99
N ARG A 24 -15.73 -20.22 -2.52
CA ARG A 24 -16.99 -20.85 -2.07
C ARG A 24 -16.90 -21.34 -0.61
N LEU A 25 -15.78 -21.94 -0.23
CA LEU A 25 -15.54 -22.36 1.16
C LEU A 25 -15.47 -21.14 2.11
N LEU A 26 -14.85 -20.04 1.68
CA LEU A 26 -14.81 -18.79 2.44
C LEU A 26 -16.20 -18.16 2.61
N ASP A 27 -17.05 -18.21 1.59
CA ASP A 27 -18.43 -17.72 1.69
C ASP A 27 -19.29 -18.57 2.64
N GLY A 28 -19.14 -19.90 2.58
CA GLY A 28 -19.74 -20.81 3.57
C GLY A 28 -19.25 -20.51 4.99
N PHE A 29 -17.96 -20.20 5.14
CA PHE A 29 -17.38 -19.83 6.42
C PHE A 29 -17.85 -18.47 6.94
N LYS A 30 -18.01 -17.45 6.08
CA LYS A 30 -18.60 -16.16 6.49
C LYS A 30 -19.98 -16.36 7.10
N LEU A 31 -20.81 -17.22 6.51
CA LEU A 31 -22.12 -17.54 7.06
C LEU A 31 -22.01 -18.23 8.43
N GLU A 32 -21.03 -19.14 8.61
CA GLU A 32 -20.76 -19.75 9.92
C GLU A 32 -20.25 -18.73 10.96
N LEU A 33 -19.41 -17.77 10.58
CA LEU A 33 -18.94 -16.70 11.46
C LEU A 33 -20.06 -15.79 11.92
N VAL A 34 -20.95 -15.40 10.99
CA VAL A 34 -22.13 -14.59 11.32
C VAL A 34 -23.04 -15.34 12.28
N ARG A 35 -23.30 -16.64 12.03
CA ARG A 35 -24.10 -17.50 12.91
C ARG A 35 -23.48 -17.69 14.29
N SER A 36 -22.15 -17.59 14.38
CA SER A 36 -21.40 -17.73 15.64
C SER A 36 -21.34 -16.45 16.47
N ASN A 37 -22.06 -15.38 16.06
CA ASN A 37 -22.05 -14.06 16.69
C ASN A 37 -20.63 -13.46 16.77
N PHE A 38 -20.19 -12.90 15.64
CA PHE A 38 -19.00 -12.06 15.56
C PHE A 38 -19.08 -10.92 16.60
N GLY A 39 -18.25 -10.95 17.64
CA GLY A 39 -18.05 -9.81 18.55
C GLY A 39 -18.65 -9.92 19.97
N THR A 40 -19.47 -10.93 20.31
CA THR A 40 -19.83 -11.16 21.72
C THR A 40 -18.87 -12.17 22.36
N ILE A 41 -17.77 -11.67 22.92
CA ILE A 41 -17.05 -12.40 23.96
C ILE A 41 -17.98 -12.42 25.17
N GLN A 42 -18.84 -13.44 25.28
CA GLN A 42 -19.44 -13.75 26.57
C GLN A 42 -18.29 -14.00 27.54
N THR A 43 -18.30 -13.27 28.65
CA THR A 43 -17.30 -13.22 29.72
C THR A 43 -17.11 -14.54 30.47
N ALA A 44 -17.56 -15.67 29.92
CA ALA A 44 -17.37 -17.01 30.44
C ALA A 44 -16.44 -17.79 29.50
N SER A 45 -15.16 -17.76 29.85
CA SER A 45 -14.07 -18.55 29.26
C SER A 45 -14.41 -20.04 29.16
N SER A 46 -14.96 -20.48 28.04
CA SER A 46 -14.95 -21.90 27.64
C SER A 46 -13.77 -22.14 26.70
N SER A 47 -12.97 -23.19 26.92
CA SER A 47 -11.82 -23.51 26.04
C SER A 47 -12.25 -23.68 24.58
N LYS A 48 -13.48 -24.15 24.35
CA LYS A 48 -14.11 -24.30 23.04
C LYS A 48 -14.25 -22.97 22.28
N GLN A 49 -14.50 -21.87 22.99
CA GLN A 49 -14.60 -20.54 22.37
C GLN A 49 -13.22 -20.01 21.98
N LYS A 50 -12.17 -20.29 22.76
CA LYS A 50 -10.78 -19.96 22.38
C LYS A 50 -10.36 -20.73 21.13
N ASP A 51 -10.65 -22.03 21.07
CA ASP A 51 -10.35 -22.86 19.88
C ASP A 51 -11.09 -22.37 18.63
N GLN A 52 -12.34 -21.90 18.79
CA GLN A 52 -13.10 -21.31 17.71
C GLN A 52 -12.50 -19.99 17.22
N LEU A 53 -12.06 -19.13 18.14
CA LEU A 53 -11.40 -17.87 17.81
C LEU A 53 -10.07 -18.11 17.07
N ILE A 54 -9.26 -19.07 17.52
CA ILE A 54 -8.00 -19.44 16.85
C ILE A 54 -8.26 -19.95 15.42
N LYS A 55 -9.24 -20.85 15.25
CA LYS A 55 -9.64 -21.34 13.91
C LYS A 55 -10.12 -20.20 13.02
N SER A 56 -10.90 -19.26 13.56
CA SER A 56 -11.36 -18.11 12.78
C SER A 56 -10.22 -17.19 12.35
N ARG A 57 -9.24 -16.97 13.23
CA ARG A 57 -8.03 -16.20 12.92
C ARG A 57 -7.27 -16.84 11.76
N GLU A 58 -6.96 -18.13 11.87
CA GLU A 58 -6.21 -18.84 10.83
C GLU A 58 -6.95 -18.89 9.49
N MET A 59 -8.29 -18.97 9.51
CA MET A 59 -9.09 -18.88 8.29
C MET A 59 -9.04 -17.49 7.66
N LEU A 60 -9.09 -16.44 8.47
CA LEU A 60 -8.94 -15.06 7.96
C LEU A 60 -7.55 -14.81 7.41
N GLU A 61 -6.51 -15.36 8.03
CA GLU A 61 -5.14 -15.34 7.50
C GLU A 61 -5.08 -15.98 6.10
N ILE A 62 -5.68 -17.15 5.91
CA ILE A 62 -5.76 -17.80 4.58
C ILE A 62 -6.62 -16.99 3.61
N ALA A 63 -7.72 -16.40 4.07
CA ALA A 63 -8.58 -15.53 3.25
C ALA A 63 -7.83 -14.30 2.73
N VAL A 64 -6.96 -13.71 3.55
CA VAL A 64 -6.09 -12.60 3.17
C VAL A 64 -5.09 -13.06 2.10
N GLU A 65 -4.41 -14.20 2.28
CA GLU A 65 -3.48 -14.71 1.27
C GLU A 65 -4.18 -15.03 -0.07
N HIS A 66 -5.38 -15.61 -0.01
CA HIS A 66 -6.21 -15.88 -1.19
C HIS A 66 -6.68 -14.60 -1.91
N SER A 67 -7.03 -13.56 -1.16
CA SER A 67 -7.42 -12.28 -1.75
C SER A 67 -6.26 -11.64 -2.53
N ILE A 68 -5.03 -11.86 -2.07
CA ILE A 68 -3.82 -11.36 -2.74
C ILE A 68 -3.50 -12.14 -4.01
N THR A 69 -3.71 -13.46 -4.02
CA THR A 69 -3.50 -14.26 -5.24
C THR A 69 -4.54 -13.93 -6.31
N ILE A 70 -5.79 -13.64 -5.92
CA ILE A 70 -6.84 -13.16 -6.83
C ILE A 70 -6.63 -11.69 -7.24
N LYS A 71 -5.83 -10.92 -6.49
CA LYS A 71 -5.65 -9.46 -6.64
C LYS A 71 -6.93 -8.66 -6.41
N ASP A 72 -7.77 -9.12 -5.48
CA ASP A 72 -8.94 -8.35 -5.01
C ASP A 72 -8.56 -7.49 -3.81
N TYR A 73 -8.28 -6.21 -4.07
CA TYR A 73 -7.85 -5.26 -3.03
C TYR A 73 -8.97 -4.90 -2.05
N ALA A 74 -10.22 -4.82 -2.50
CA ALA A 74 -11.34 -4.45 -1.65
C ALA A 74 -11.68 -5.58 -0.65
N ALA A 75 -11.62 -6.83 -1.12
CA ALA A 75 -11.74 -7.98 -0.23
C ALA A 75 -10.57 -8.06 0.75
N PHE A 76 -9.34 -7.79 0.30
CA PHE A 76 -8.15 -7.73 1.15
C PHE A 76 -8.31 -6.73 2.29
N GLU A 77 -8.70 -5.48 2.02
CA GLU A 77 -8.91 -4.47 3.07
C GLU A 77 -9.95 -4.91 4.10
N ARG A 78 -11.05 -5.53 3.64
CA ARG A 78 -12.11 -6.02 4.55
C ARG A 78 -11.62 -7.14 5.45
N TYR A 79 -10.93 -8.13 4.91
CA TYR A 79 -10.40 -9.23 5.72
C TYR A 79 -9.27 -8.77 6.64
N MET A 80 -8.44 -7.83 6.19
CA MET A 80 -7.40 -7.24 7.01
C MET A 80 -7.99 -6.43 8.18
N ALA A 81 -9.05 -5.66 7.96
CA ALA A 81 -9.75 -4.95 9.04
C ALA A 81 -10.32 -5.92 10.08
N GLN A 82 -10.93 -7.03 9.64
CA GLN A 82 -11.38 -8.10 10.53
C GLN A 82 -10.22 -8.74 11.28
N LEU A 83 -9.13 -9.08 10.60
CA LEU A 83 -7.94 -9.67 11.20
C LEU A 83 -7.28 -8.75 12.24
N ASN A 84 -7.28 -7.43 11.98
CA ASN A 84 -6.80 -6.44 12.95
C ASN A 84 -7.61 -6.49 14.26
N THR A 85 -8.95 -6.62 14.21
CA THR A 85 -9.75 -6.79 15.45
C THR A 85 -9.28 -8.00 16.26
N TYR A 86 -8.94 -9.12 15.59
CA TYR A 86 -8.38 -10.31 16.26
C TYR A 86 -6.99 -10.10 16.85
N TYR A 87 -6.17 -9.22 16.26
CA TYR A 87 -4.82 -8.95 16.75
C TYR A 87 -4.75 -7.92 17.88
N TYR A 88 -5.73 -7.01 17.98
CA TYR A 88 -5.74 -5.95 19.00
C TYR A 88 -6.70 -6.25 20.16
N ASP A 89 -7.94 -6.64 19.88
CA ASP A 89 -8.95 -6.82 20.93
C ASP A 89 -8.75 -8.13 21.71
N TYR A 90 -8.22 -9.16 21.03
CA TYR A 90 -8.03 -10.50 21.61
C TYR A 90 -6.60 -10.78 22.09
N ASP A 91 -5.70 -9.79 22.08
CA ASP A 91 -4.31 -9.93 22.54
C ASP A 91 -4.21 -10.38 24.01
N LYS A 92 -5.25 -10.08 24.82
CA LYS A 92 -5.37 -10.54 26.21
C LYS A 92 -5.77 -12.01 26.37
N TYR A 93 -6.32 -12.64 25.33
CA TYR A 93 -6.93 -13.98 25.40
C TYR A 93 -6.26 -15.02 24.49
N LEU A 94 -5.50 -14.58 23.47
CA LEU A 94 -4.79 -15.42 22.52
C LEU A 94 -3.28 -15.19 22.58
N GLU A 95 -2.50 -16.24 22.32
CA GLU A 95 -1.07 -16.12 22.10
C GLU A 95 -0.79 -15.45 20.75
N SER A 96 0.22 -14.58 20.74
CA SER A 96 0.69 -13.87 19.56
C SER A 96 1.20 -14.87 18.51
N SER A 97 0.58 -14.86 17.32
CA SER A 97 0.95 -15.75 16.22
C SER A 97 2.28 -15.30 15.60
N MET A 98 3.18 -16.25 15.25
CA MET A 98 4.36 -15.96 14.42
C MET A 98 4.00 -15.31 13.08
N HIS A 99 2.79 -15.56 12.56
CA HIS A 99 2.33 -14.98 11.30
C HIS A 99 1.80 -13.54 11.44
N LYS A 100 1.54 -13.05 12.67
CA LYS A 100 1.07 -11.67 12.93
C LYS A 100 1.99 -10.63 12.29
N CYS A 101 3.30 -10.80 12.46
CA CYS A 101 4.29 -9.88 11.89
C CYS A 101 4.30 -9.89 10.35
N LYS A 102 4.01 -11.05 9.73
CA LYS A 102 3.94 -11.18 8.26
C LYS A 102 2.73 -10.40 7.72
N PHE A 103 1.54 -10.62 8.28
CA PHE A 103 0.33 -9.92 7.82
C PHE A 103 0.37 -8.42 8.14
N MET A 104 0.98 -8.03 9.25
CA MET A 104 1.19 -6.61 9.56
C MET A 104 2.11 -5.93 8.54
N GLY A 105 3.26 -6.55 8.21
CA GLY A 105 4.15 -6.03 7.17
C GLY A 105 3.47 -5.93 5.80
N LEU A 106 2.55 -6.87 5.50
CA LEU A 106 1.77 -6.88 4.27
C LEU A 106 0.76 -5.75 4.19
N ASN A 107 0.07 -5.46 5.29
CA ASN A 107 -0.84 -4.31 5.38
C ASN A 107 -0.08 -2.98 5.23
N LEU A 108 1.08 -2.86 5.89
CA LEU A 108 1.96 -1.70 5.74
C LEU A 108 2.43 -1.52 4.29
N LEU A 109 2.82 -2.61 3.61
CA LEU A 109 3.21 -2.54 2.20
C LEU A 109 2.03 -2.13 1.30
N TYR A 110 0.82 -2.62 1.58
CA TYR A 110 -0.38 -2.26 0.84
C TYR A 110 -0.71 -0.75 0.94
N MET A 111 -0.62 -0.18 2.15
CA MET A 111 -0.82 1.26 2.37
C MET A 111 0.21 2.10 1.61
N LEU A 112 1.46 1.64 1.57
CA LEU A 112 2.54 2.29 0.83
C LEU A 112 2.28 2.21 -0.69
N ALA A 113 1.87 1.04 -1.21
CA ALA A 113 1.55 0.85 -2.63
C ALA A 113 0.37 1.70 -3.12
N THR A 114 -0.62 1.96 -2.25
CA THR A 114 -1.79 2.80 -2.53
C THR A 114 -1.58 4.29 -2.27
N ASN A 115 -0.36 4.71 -1.93
CA ASN A 115 -0.01 6.10 -1.62
C ASN A 115 -0.77 6.69 -0.40
N ARG A 116 -1.18 5.83 0.54
CA ARG A 116 -1.86 6.23 1.79
C ARG A 116 -0.86 6.33 2.95
N LEU A 117 0.07 7.28 2.85
CA LEU A 117 1.17 7.42 3.83
C LEU A 117 0.69 7.87 5.22
N ALA A 118 -0.40 8.63 5.31
CA ALA A 118 -0.96 9.03 6.59
C ALA A 118 -1.41 7.81 7.42
N ASP A 119 -2.16 6.90 6.79
CA ASP A 119 -2.64 5.68 7.44
C ASP A 119 -1.50 4.74 7.81
N PHE A 120 -0.44 4.71 6.99
CA PHE A 120 0.77 3.97 7.29
C PHE A 120 1.41 4.43 8.60
N HIS A 121 1.57 5.74 8.81
CA HIS A 121 2.17 6.27 10.05
C HIS A 121 1.27 6.07 11.27
N ILE A 122 -0.06 6.16 11.11
CA ILE A 122 -1.02 5.86 12.18
C ILE A 122 -0.90 4.40 12.63
N GLU A 123 -0.82 3.47 11.67
CA GLU A 123 -0.64 2.04 11.96
C GLU A 123 0.73 1.74 12.59
N LEU A 124 1.77 2.46 12.19
CA LEU A 124 3.11 2.35 12.76
C LEU A 124 3.12 2.80 14.23
N GLU A 125 2.46 3.91 14.56
CA GLU A 125 2.33 4.41 15.94
C GLU A 125 1.64 3.40 16.87
N ARG A 126 0.70 2.63 16.33
CA ARG A 126 -0.01 1.58 17.08
C ARG A 126 0.86 0.37 17.45
N LEU A 127 1.99 0.17 16.76
CA LEU A 127 2.87 -0.99 16.97
C LEU A 127 3.93 -0.72 18.05
N PRO A 128 4.23 -1.70 18.93
CA PRO A 128 5.28 -1.53 19.92
C PRO A 128 6.66 -1.48 19.25
N THR A 129 7.49 -0.53 19.69
CA THR A 129 8.79 -0.21 19.08
C THR A 129 9.77 -1.40 19.03
N ALA A 130 9.66 -2.33 19.99
CA ALA A 130 10.47 -3.55 20.04
C ALA A 130 10.24 -4.48 18.82
N LEU A 131 9.01 -4.52 18.29
CA LEU A 131 8.68 -5.31 17.10
C LEU A 131 9.15 -4.63 15.81
N LEU A 132 9.36 -3.31 15.81
CA LEU A 132 9.83 -2.59 14.62
C LEU A 132 11.30 -2.89 14.31
N LEU A 133 12.13 -3.06 15.35
CA LEU A 133 13.58 -3.19 15.22
C LEU A 133 14.06 -4.63 14.95
N HIS A 134 13.33 -5.64 15.46
CA HIS A 134 13.79 -7.03 15.41
C HIS A 134 13.13 -7.89 14.33
N ASN A 135 12.02 -7.44 13.72
CA ASN A 135 11.27 -8.26 12.78
C ASN A 135 11.81 -8.15 11.35
N ASN A 136 12.26 -9.29 10.82
CA ASN A 136 12.74 -9.46 9.44
C ASN A 136 11.68 -9.11 8.36
N PHE A 137 10.39 -9.07 8.72
CA PHE A 137 9.30 -8.75 7.77
C PHE A 137 8.92 -7.26 7.76
N ILE A 138 9.08 -6.55 8.88
CA ILE A 138 8.65 -5.15 9.00
C ILE A 138 9.79 -4.21 8.61
N GLN A 139 11.02 -4.54 9.00
CA GLN A 139 12.20 -3.72 8.71
C GLN A 139 12.38 -3.44 7.20
N PRO A 140 12.20 -4.39 6.27
CA PRO A 140 12.28 -4.10 4.84
C PRO A 140 11.23 -3.10 4.36
N VAL A 141 10.02 -3.14 4.92
CA VAL A 141 8.93 -2.22 4.57
C VAL A 141 9.21 -0.82 5.10
N LEU A 142 9.78 -0.69 6.30
CA LEU A 142 10.25 0.60 6.83
C LEU A 142 11.40 1.19 5.99
N ALA A 143 12.36 0.37 5.58
CA ALA A 143 13.44 0.82 4.70
C ALA A 143 12.88 1.29 3.35
N LEU A 144 11.86 0.61 2.83
CA LEU A 144 11.17 0.97 1.60
C LEU A 144 10.46 2.31 1.71
N GLU A 145 9.78 2.56 2.82
CA GLU A 145 9.14 3.85 3.12
C GLU A 145 10.17 4.97 3.18
N ASN A 146 11.29 4.78 3.87
CA ASN A 146 12.36 5.77 3.91
C ASN A 146 12.91 6.07 2.51
N TYR A 147 13.11 5.05 1.66
CA TYR A 147 13.54 5.26 0.27
C TYR A 147 12.49 6.00 -0.56
N TYR A 148 11.21 5.78 -0.27
CA TYR A 148 10.11 6.48 -0.93
C TYR A 148 10.11 7.97 -0.53
N MET A 149 10.24 8.27 0.76
CA MET A 149 10.32 9.64 1.28
C MET A 149 11.57 10.39 0.82
N GLU A 150 12.73 9.71 0.77
CA GLU A 150 13.96 10.28 0.23
C GLU A 150 13.94 10.45 -1.30
N GLY A 151 12.93 9.91 -1.99
CA GLY A 151 12.87 9.90 -3.46
C GLY A 151 13.93 9.01 -4.12
N ARG A 152 14.50 8.05 -3.39
CA ARG A 152 15.56 7.14 -3.87
C ARG A 152 14.97 5.90 -4.55
N TYR A 153 14.27 6.11 -5.66
CA TYR A 153 13.57 5.05 -6.39
C TYR A 153 14.47 3.94 -6.95
N ASN A 154 15.75 4.22 -7.22
CA ASN A 154 16.71 3.20 -7.67
C ASN A 154 16.82 2.04 -6.67
N LYS A 155 16.79 2.35 -5.36
CA LYS A 155 16.86 1.35 -4.31
C LYS A 155 15.56 0.56 -4.19
N ILE A 156 14.40 1.18 -4.44
CA ILE A 156 13.09 0.51 -4.48
C ILE A 156 13.08 -0.56 -5.58
N LEU A 157 13.58 -0.22 -6.78
CA LEU A 157 13.69 -1.18 -7.89
C LEU A 157 14.62 -2.36 -7.58
N GLN A 158 15.70 -2.12 -6.84
CA GLN A 158 16.61 -3.18 -6.39
C GLN A 158 16.00 -4.01 -5.26
N ALA A 159 15.29 -3.37 -4.33
CA ALA A 159 14.64 -3.99 -3.18
C ALA A 159 13.58 -5.01 -3.60
N LYS A 160 12.96 -4.85 -4.78
CA LYS A 160 12.07 -5.87 -5.38
C LYS A 160 12.71 -7.27 -5.41
N LYS A 161 14.03 -7.36 -5.58
CA LYS A 161 14.76 -8.66 -5.63
C LYS A 161 15.10 -9.24 -4.26
N SER A 162 15.01 -8.45 -3.19
CA SER A 162 15.51 -8.80 -1.85
C SER A 162 14.40 -9.20 -0.86
N MET A 163 13.15 -9.36 -1.34
CA MET A 163 12.02 -9.56 -0.44
C MET A 163 11.89 -11.01 0.03
N PRO A 164 11.59 -11.24 1.33
CA PRO A 164 11.59 -12.58 1.94
C PRO A 164 10.36 -13.45 1.61
N SER A 165 9.33 -12.96 0.90
CA SER A 165 8.15 -13.75 0.55
C SER A 165 7.51 -13.34 -0.78
N GLU A 166 7.04 -14.34 -1.55
CA GLU A 166 6.41 -14.17 -2.87
C GLU A 166 5.15 -13.29 -2.83
N ILE A 167 4.40 -13.33 -1.72
CA ILE A 167 3.16 -12.56 -1.53
C ILE A 167 3.44 -11.04 -1.61
N TYR A 168 4.63 -10.60 -1.16
CA TYR A 168 5.03 -9.20 -1.26
C TYR A 168 5.34 -8.76 -2.69
N SER A 169 5.70 -9.68 -3.59
CA SER A 169 6.04 -9.33 -4.98
C SER A 169 4.86 -8.72 -5.73
N ASN A 170 3.64 -9.21 -5.48
CA ASN A 170 2.43 -8.69 -6.12
C ASN A 170 2.18 -7.23 -5.77
N PHE A 171 2.33 -6.85 -4.50
CA PHE A 171 2.19 -5.46 -4.06
C PHE A 171 3.37 -4.59 -4.48
N MET A 172 4.57 -5.18 -4.56
CA MET A 172 5.76 -4.48 -5.02
C MET A 172 5.63 -4.06 -6.49
N ASP A 173 4.98 -4.86 -7.33
CA ASP A 173 4.73 -4.49 -8.73
C ASP A 173 3.86 -3.24 -8.85
N ILE A 174 2.85 -3.13 -7.98
CA ILE A 174 1.98 -1.94 -7.89
C ILE A 174 2.81 -0.75 -7.43
N LEU A 175 3.59 -0.91 -6.37
CA LEU A 175 4.43 0.17 -5.85
C LEU A 175 5.45 0.66 -6.89
N VAL A 176 6.06 -0.24 -7.65
CA VAL A 176 7.00 0.13 -8.72
C VAL A 176 6.29 0.93 -9.81
N ASN A 177 5.04 0.60 -10.14
CA ASN A 177 4.25 1.38 -11.08
C ASN A 177 3.93 2.77 -10.54
N THR A 178 3.46 2.89 -9.29
CA THR A 178 3.21 4.18 -8.63
C THR A 178 4.49 5.02 -8.56
N ALA A 179 5.63 4.43 -8.17
CA ALA A 179 6.92 5.10 -8.15
C ALA A 179 7.35 5.61 -9.54
N ARG A 180 7.10 4.83 -10.61
CA ARG A 180 7.39 5.28 -11.99
C ARG A 180 6.53 6.48 -12.38
N GLU A 181 5.27 6.54 -11.95
CA GLU A 181 4.41 7.69 -12.21
C GLU A 181 4.88 8.95 -11.48
N GLU A 182 5.37 8.82 -10.25
CA GLU A 182 5.98 9.93 -9.50
C GLU A 182 7.31 10.38 -10.12
N ILE A 183 8.16 9.45 -10.56
CA ILE A 183 9.38 9.77 -11.30
C ILE A 183 9.02 10.52 -12.59
N ALA A 184 8.01 10.08 -13.33
CA ALA A 184 7.55 10.74 -14.55
C ALA A 184 7.08 12.18 -14.28
N SER A 185 6.24 12.39 -13.25
CA SER A 185 5.79 13.72 -12.79
C SER A 185 6.98 14.62 -12.40
N CYS A 186 7.99 14.06 -11.74
CA CYS A 186 9.21 14.78 -11.39
C CYS A 186 10.07 15.11 -12.62
N MET A 187 10.20 14.19 -13.58
CA MET A 187 10.98 14.40 -14.79
C MET A 187 10.38 15.51 -15.64
N GLU A 188 9.05 15.53 -15.78
CA GLU A 188 8.33 16.60 -16.48
C GLU A 188 8.70 17.95 -15.88
N LYS A 189 8.71 18.10 -14.55
CA LYS A 189 8.97 19.38 -13.87
C LYS A 189 10.43 19.81 -13.86
N SER A 190 11.36 18.87 -13.92
CA SER A 190 12.78 19.13 -13.69
C SER A 190 13.58 19.35 -14.97
N TYR A 191 13.13 18.78 -16.10
CA TYR A 191 13.84 18.85 -17.37
C TYR A 191 13.02 19.58 -18.43
N LEU A 192 13.70 20.38 -19.26
CA LEU A 192 13.11 20.98 -20.45
C LEU A 192 13.10 19.98 -21.61
N LYS A 193 14.24 19.34 -21.88
CA LYS A 193 14.40 18.33 -22.92
C LYS A 193 15.18 17.13 -22.40
N MET A 194 14.85 15.92 -22.85
CA MET A 194 15.53 14.71 -22.41
C MET A 194 15.60 13.64 -23.49
N ALA A 195 16.77 13.02 -23.64
CA ALA A 195 16.96 11.90 -24.55
C ALA A 195 16.22 10.63 -24.05
N PRO A 196 15.58 9.84 -24.94
CA PRO A 196 14.84 8.64 -24.55
C PRO A 196 15.67 7.58 -23.81
N LYS A 197 16.98 7.50 -24.12
CA LYS A 197 17.92 6.59 -23.44
C LYS A 197 18.11 6.95 -21.96
N LEU A 198 18.20 8.25 -21.67
CA LEU A 198 18.37 8.73 -20.30
C LEU A 198 17.05 8.60 -19.52
N ALA A 199 15.92 8.87 -20.17
CA ALA A 199 14.59 8.69 -19.58
C ALA A 199 14.36 7.22 -19.19
N ALA A 200 14.71 6.28 -20.07
CA ALA A 200 14.63 4.85 -19.79
C ALA A 200 15.50 4.44 -18.58
N GLN A 201 16.74 4.96 -18.48
CA GLN A 201 17.59 4.68 -17.32
C GLN A 201 16.99 5.20 -16.01
N ARG A 202 16.41 6.41 -16.00
CA ARG A 202 15.79 7.00 -14.80
C ARG A 202 14.53 6.28 -14.36
N LEU A 203 13.75 5.76 -15.30
CA LEU A 203 12.56 4.94 -15.03
C LEU A 203 12.91 3.47 -14.68
N GLY A 204 14.19 3.09 -14.78
CA GLY A 204 14.64 1.71 -14.57
C GLY A 204 14.15 0.74 -15.64
N LEU A 205 13.83 1.25 -16.83
CA LEU A 205 13.37 0.48 -17.98
C LEU A 205 14.52 0.20 -18.94
N ARG A 206 14.38 -0.87 -19.73
CA ARG A 206 15.29 -1.10 -20.86
C ARG A 206 15.06 -0.01 -21.92
N PRO A 207 16.13 0.54 -22.54
CA PRO A 207 16.00 1.57 -23.56
C PRO A 207 15.20 1.01 -24.76
N GLY A 208 14.15 1.72 -25.17
CA GLY A 208 13.26 1.31 -26.27
C GLY A 208 12.16 0.31 -25.91
N SER A 209 11.84 0.14 -24.63
CA SER A 209 10.72 -0.71 -24.19
C SER A 209 9.36 -0.11 -24.57
N LYS A 210 8.40 -0.98 -24.93
CA LYS A 210 7.00 -0.61 -25.23
C LYS A 210 6.35 0.16 -24.07
N GLU A 211 6.72 -0.17 -22.83
CA GLU A 211 6.26 0.51 -21.60
C GLU A 211 6.61 2.01 -21.60
N LEU A 212 7.76 2.40 -22.15
CA LEU A 212 8.14 3.82 -22.26
C LEU A 212 7.24 4.56 -23.27
N PHE A 213 6.91 3.91 -24.39
CA PHE A 213 6.02 4.49 -25.39
C PHE A 213 4.58 4.60 -24.87
N GLU A 214 4.09 3.61 -24.12
CA GLU A 214 2.78 3.66 -23.46
C GLU A 214 2.72 4.77 -22.41
N LEU A 215 3.77 4.92 -21.60
CA LEU A 215 3.89 6.01 -20.63
C LEU A 215 3.93 7.38 -21.32
N ALA A 216 4.75 7.52 -22.38
CA ALA A 216 4.85 8.76 -23.15
C ALA A 216 3.51 9.10 -23.84
N THR A 217 2.77 8.11 -24.33
CA THR A 217 1.43 8.31 -24.91
C THR A 217 0.44 8.75 -23.84
N ARG A 218 0.44 8.10 -22.68
CA ARG A 218 -0.45 8.42 -21.55
C ARG A 218 -0.21 9.84 -21.04
N ARG A 219 1.05 10.27 -21.00
CA ARG A 219 1.49 11.60 -20.50
C ARG A 219 1.62 12.65 -21.60
N GLN A 220 1.36 12.29 -22.86
CA GLN A 220 1.43 13.17 -24.03
C GLN A 220 2.80 13.87 -24.19
N TRP A 221 3.90 13.15 -24.00
CA TRP A 221 5.23 13.72 -24.22
C TRP A 221 5.48 13.95 -25.71
N CYS A 222 5.78 15.19 -26.08
CA CYS A 222 6.10 15.55 -27.47
C CYS A 222 7.53 15.12 -27.82
N LEU A 223 7.70 14.57 -29.02
CA LEU A 223 9.01 14.27 -29.59
C LEU A 223 9.44 15.45 -30.47
N ASP A 224 10.61 16.00 -30.18
CA ASP A 224 11.25 17.04 -30.98
C ASP A 224 11.82 16.45 -32.28
N GLU A 225 12.19 17.31 -33.25
CA GLU A 225 12.78 16.89 -34.54
C GLU A 225 14.08 16.08 -34.38
N GLU A 226 14.76 16.19 -33.24
CA GLU A 226 15.95 15.42 -32.87
C GLU A 226 15.64 14.07 -32.18
N GLY A 227 14.35 13.74 -31.99
CA GLY A 227 13.91 12.52 -31.31
C GLY A 227 14.04 12.57 -29.77
N ASN A 228 14.15 13.76 -29.20
CA ASN A 228 14.18 14.00 -27.75
C ASN A 228 12.77 14.30 -27.22
N TYR A 229 12.47 13.94 -25.97
CA TYR A 229 11.24 14.36 -25.32
C TYR A 229 11.37 15.82 -24.92
N ASP A 230 10.48 16.67 -25.42
CA ASP A 230 10.34 18.06 -24.99
C ASP A 230 9.18 18.17 -24.00
N TYR A 231 9.50 18.58 -22.77
CA TYR A 231 8.54 18.77 -21.68
C TYR A 231 8.11 20.24 -21.54
N ALA A 232 8.71 21.16 -22.32
CA ALA A 232 8.44 22.60 -22.21
C ALA A 232 6.97 22.97 -22.51
N GLY A 233 6.29 22.20 -23.37
CA GLY A 233 4.87 22.39 -23.68
C GLY A 233 3.91 22.10 -22.52
N LEU A 234 4.28 21.20 -21.59
CA LEU A 234 3.45 20.83 -20.43
C LEU A 234 3.55 21.84 -19.27
N HIS A 235 4.58 22.69 -19.26
CA HIS A 235 4.85 23.64 -18.16
C HIS A 235 4.48 25.09 -18.44
N THR A 236 3.56 25.34 -19.37
CA THR A 236 2.82 26.61 -19.36
C THR A 236 1.83 26.61 -18.21
N LYS A 237 2.34 26.60 -16.96
CA LYS A 237 1.57 27.15 -15.85
C LYS A 237 1.22 28.57 -16.29
N PRO A 238 -0.07 28.96 -16.33
CA PRO A 238 -0.41 30.34 -16.57
C PRO A 238 0.35 31.12 -15.51
N MET A 239 1.22 32.02 -15.96
CA MET A 239 2.02 32.87 -15.08
C MET A 239 1.03 33.52 -14.13
N GLU A 240 1.01 33.05 -12.88
CA GLU A 240 0.05 33.50 -11.87
C GLU A 240 0.44 34.95 -11.61
N LYS A 241 -0.24 35.86 -12.29
CA LYS A 241 -0.09 37.30 -12.04
C LYS A 241 -0.56 37.49 -10.62
N VAL A 242 0.41 37.55 -9.70
CA VAL A 242 0.16 37.86 -8.29
C VAL A 242 -0.84 39.02 -8.27
N PRO A 243 -2.03 38.85 -7.67
CA PRO A 243 -3.05 39.88 -7.71
C PRO A 243 -2.54 41.10 -6.95
N ALA A 244 -1.96 42.07 -7.67
CA ALA A 244 -1.45 43.30 -7.09
C ALA A 244 -2.54 44.05 -6.31
N LYS A 245 -3.81 43.84 -6.70
CA LYS A 245 -4.99 44.33 -6.01
C LYS A 245 -5.12 43.76 -4.59
N ASP A 246 -4.89 42.46 -4.41
CA ASP A 246 -5.05 41.82 -3.10
C ASP A 246 -3.95 42.28 -2.13
N ILE A 247 -2.72 42.45 -2.62
CA ILE A 247 -1.61 43.02 -1.84
C ILE A 247 -1.93 44.47 -1.46
N ALA A 248 -2.44 45.28 -2.40
CA ALA A 248 -2.83 46.66 -2.12
C ALA A 248 -3.96 46.74 -1.09
N THR A 249 -4.95 45.85 -1.15
CA THR A 249 -6.02 45.80 -0.14
C THR A 249 -5.49 45.39 1.23
N HIS A 250 -4.62 44.39 1.32
CA HIS A 250 -4.03 43.99 2.60
C HIS A 250 -3.21 45.15 3.21
N ASN A 251 -2.41 45.85 2.42
CA ASN A 251 -1.64 47.00 2.88
C ASN A 251 -2.53 48.16 3.35
N LEU A 252 -3.64 48.44 2.66
CA LEU A 252 -4.62 49.44 3.08
C LEU A 252 -5.32 49.04 4.38
N THR A 253 -5.70 47.77 4.54
CA THR A 253 -6.29 47.27 5.78
C THR A 253 -5.31 47.38 6.94
N TYR A 254 -4.03 47.03 6.73
CA TYR A 254 -2.99 47.20 7.76
C TYR A 254 -2.80 48.68 8.13
N ALA A 255 -2.79 49.59 7.15
CA ALA A 255 -2.70 51.02 7.42
C ALA A 255 -3.92 51.55 8.19
N GLN A 256 -5.13 51.11 7.83
CA GLN A 256 -6.36 51.48 8.53
C GLN A 256 -6.37 50.96 9.97
N GLU A 257 -5.95 49.72 10.21
CA GLU A 257 -5.87 49.14 11.56
C GLU A 257 -4.83 49.86 12.44
N LEU A 258 -3.72 50.33 11.86
CA LEU A 258 -2.69 51.10 12.57
C LEU A 258 -3.10 52.55 12.86
N GLU A 259 -3.84 53.19 11.95
CA GLU A 259 -4.35 54.55 12.15
C GLU A 259 -5.58 54.60 13.07
N LYS A 260 -6.27 53.46 13.25
CA LYS A 260 -7.40 53.37 14.16
C LYS A 260 -6.89 53.50 15.60
N ILE A 261 -7.08 54.66 16.20
CA ILE A 261 -6.80 54.91 17.61
C ILE A 261 -7.70 53.96 18.43
N VAL A 262 -7.08 53.05 19.19
CA VAL A 262 -7.72 52.23 20.22
C VAL A 262 -7.95 53.05 21.47
#